data_AF-A0A1S8TC51-F1
#
_entry.id   AF-A0A1S8TC51-F1
#
_cell.length_a   1.000
_cell.length_b   1.000
_cell.length_c   1.000
_cell.angle_alpha   90.00
_cell.angle_beta   90.00
_cell.angle_gamma   90.00
#
_symmetry.space_group_name_H-M   'P 1'
#
loop_
_entity.id
_entity.type
_entity.pdbx_description
1 polymer ?
#
loop_
_entity_poly.entity_id
_entity_poly.type
_entity_poly.pdbx_seq_one_letter_code
_entity_poly.pdbx_strand_id
1 'polypeptide(L)'
;MDQGISEFTEYALDDNKYTISLPSDWTVEEKESKGQYVSYRLDFKDKNNKLTGLVEVINTKEDLNVFAEKELDNQYLEYYNSEVMPFKNSNNSGVLVKYDTSIKNGYTFKNECYYLNFEEGQTIKILFNIKTQYYKDNIETVLSNIISNIKFSKK
;
A
#
# COMPACT_ATOMS: atom_id res chain seq x y z
N MET A 1 -19.31 8.46 -15.71
CA MET A 1 -18.90 7.12 -15.24
C MET A 1 -18.72 7.24 -13.75
N ASP A 2 -19.64 6.67 -13.00
CA ASP A 2 -19.72 6.84 -11.55
C ASP A 2 -19.27 5.50 -10.93
N GLN A 3 -18.00 5.43 -10.52
CA GLN A 3 -17.34 4.21 -10.04
C GLN A 3 -17.56 3.96 -8.54
N GLY A 4 -18.58 4.59 -7.93
CA GLY A 4 -19.01 4.29 -6.56
C GLY A 4 -18.10 4.83 -5.44
N ILE A 5 -17.08 5.62 -5.76
CA ILE A 5 -16.28 6.40 -4.80
C ILE A 5 -16.46 7.87 -5.20
N SER A 6 -17.36 8.58 -4.53
CA SER A 6 -17.63 9.99 -4.84
C SER A 6 -16.70 10.95 -4.11
N GLU A 7 -16.06 10.51 -3.02
CA GLU A 7 -15.28 11.38 -2.14
C GLU A 7 -14.02 10.66 -1.60
N PHE A 8 -12.94 11.43 -1.53
CA PHE A 8 -11.67 11.02 -0.92
C PHE A 8 -11.34 11.96 0.24
N THR A 9 -10.78 11.39 1.31
CA THR A 9 -10.18 12.13 2.42
C THR A 9 -8.67 12.11 2.26
N GLU A 10 -8.04 13.28 2.36
CA GLU A 10 -6.59 13.43 2.30
C GLU A 10 -5.98 13.23 3.69
N TYR A 11 -4.89 12.47 3.75
CA TYR A 11 -4.11 12.20 4.95
C TYR A 11 -2.68 12.63 4.70
N ALA A 12 -2.14 13.42 5.61
CA ALA A 12 -0.76 13.88 5.56
C ALA A 12 0.15 12.88 6.30
N LEU A 13 1.31 12.58 5.71
CA LEU A 13 2.27 11.60 6.22
C LEU A 13 3.60 12.30 6.51
N ASP A 14 4.33 11.81 7.52
CA ASP A 14 5.68 12.25 7.90
C ASP A 14 5.81 13.79 7.99
N ASP A 15 5.14 14.40 8.98
CA ASP A 15 5.13 15.86 9.19
C ASP A 15 4.72 16.66 7.95
N ASN A 16 3.63 16.24 7.30
CA ASN A 16 3.07 16.86 6.08
C ASN A 16 3.97 16.84 4.85
N LYS A 17 5.06 16.06 4.83
CA LYS A 17 5.89 15.91 3.62
C LYS A 17 5.16 15.21 2.48
N TYR A 18 4.21 14.34 2.81
CA TYR A 18 3.47 13.56 1.83
C TYR A 18 1.97 13.63 2.08
N THR A 19 1.21 13.39 1.02
CA THR A 19 -0.24 13.24 1.10
C THR A 19 -0.68 11.97 0.38
N ILE A 20 -1.65 11.29 0.96
CA ILE A 20 -2.39 10.21 0.32
C ILE A 20 -3.88 10.49 0.43
N SER A 21 -4.62 10.23 -0.63
CA SER A 21 -6.07 10.30 -0.64
C SER A 21 -6.66 8.90 -0.60
N LEU A 22 -7.45 8.59 0.44
CA LEU A 22 -8.18 7.33 0.57
C LEU A 22 -9.70 7.59 0.48
N PRO A 23 -10.51 6.63 0.03
CA PRO A 23 -11.97 6.80 0.00
C PRO A 23 -12.52 7.24 1.35
N SER A 24 -13.39 8.25 1.38
CA SER A 24 -13.87 8.87 2.62
C SER A 24 -14.71 7.94 3.50
N ASP A 25 -15.23 6.85 2.94
CA ASP A 25 -15.99 5.84 3.69
C ASP A 25 -15.09 4.74 4.30
N TRP A 26 -13.76 4.83 4.14
CA TRP A 26 -12.81 3.91 4.76
C TRP A 26 -12.51 4.35 6.19
N THR A 27 -12.29 3.36 7.07
CA THR A 27 -11.76 3.64 8.40
C THR A 27 -10.25 3.71 8.31
N VAL A 28 -9.69 4.79 8.85
CA VAL A 28 -8.24 5.04 8.87
C VAL A 28 -7.79 5.25 10.31
N GLU A 29 -6.70 4.60 10.69
CA GLU A 29 -6.09 4.69 12.00
C GLU A 29 -4.60 5.03 11.83
N GLU A 30 -4.23 6.25 12.20
CA GLU A 30 -2.83 6.65 12.28
C GLU A 30 -2.19 6.02 13.50
N LYS A 31 -1.03 5.39 13.31
CA LYS A 31 -0.25 4.77 14.39
C LYS A 31 1.04 5.54 14.54
N GLU A 32 1.29 6.06 15.74
CA GLU A 32 2.58 6.67 16.05
C GLU A 32 3.70 5.65 15.79
N SER A 33 4.51 5.92 14.76
CA SER A 33 5.68 5.12 14.45
C SER A 33 6.89 6.03 14.44
N LYS A 34 7.58 6.19 15.57
CA LYS A 34 8.85 6.94 15.66
C LYS A 34 10.06 6.00 15.63
N GLY A 35 9.92 4.87 14.93
CA GLY A 35 10.98 3.89 14.78
C GLY A 35 12.06 4.38 13.83
N GLN A 36 13.30 3.90 14.03
CA GLN A 36 14.40 4.20 13.10
C GLN A 36 14.16 3.59 11.70
N TYR A 37 13.45 2.45 11.64
CA TYR A 37 13.12 1.76 10.39
C TYR A 37 11.83 2.27 9.72
N VAL A 38 10.73 2.36 10.47
CA VAL A 38 9.45 2.92 10.02
C VAL A 38 9.20 4.25 10.73
N SER A 39 9.25 5.35 10.00
CA SER A 39 9.05 6.70 10.54
C SER A 39 7.60 7.15 10.56
N TYR A 40 6.71 6.41 9.90
CA TYR A 40 5.28 6.70 9.89
C TYR A 40 4.49 5.46 9.51
N ARG A 41 3.32 5.27 10.12
CA ARG A 41 2.39 4.20 9.75
C ARG A 41 0.94 4.64 9.85
N LEU A 42 0.15 4.25 8.86
CA LEU A 42 -1.29 4.42 8.82
C LEU A 42 -1.93 3.11 8.38
N ASP A 43 -2.86 2.59 9.17
CA ASP A 43 -3.64 1.40 8.83
C ASP A 43 -5.01 1.83 8.29
N PHE A 44 -5.55 1.11 7.31
CA PHE A 44 -6.86 1.39 6.74
C PHE A 44 -7.67 0.12 6.47
N LYS A 45 -8.99 0.28 6.44
CA LYS A 45 -9.94 -0.77 6.04
C LYS A 45 -11.13 -0.18 5.31
N ASP A 46 -11.63 -0.88 4.31
CA ASP A 46 -12.89 -0.50 3.67
C ASP A 46 -14.09 -0.72 4.59
N LYS A 47 -15.21 -0.04 4.32
CA LYS A 47 -16.42 -0.10 5.15
C LYS A 47 -16.98 -1.52 5.35
N ASN A 48 -16.71 -2.43 4.42
CA ASN A 48 -17.27 -3.78 4.43
C ASN A 48 -16.25 -4.86 4.87
N ASN A 49 -15.05 -4.47 5.30
CA ASN A 49 -13.96 -5.39 5.63
C ASN A 49 -13.64 -6.40 4.50
N LYS A 50 -13.80 -5.98 3.24
CA LYS A 50 -13.36 -6.69 2.04
C LYS A 50 -11.87 -6.50 1.78
N LEU A 51 -11.35 -5.34 2.17
CA LEU A 51 -9.98 -4.91 1.98
C LEU A 51 -9.47 -4.25 3.27
N THR A 52 -8.28 -4.66 3.69
CA THR A 52 -7.49 -3.96 4.70
C THR A 52 -6.14 -3.59 4.12
N GLY A 53 -5.43 -2.67 4.75
CA GLY A 53 -4.12 -2.31 4.29
C GLY A 53 -3.39 -1.37 5.22
N LEU A 54 -2.21 -0.98 4.79
CA LEU A 54 -1.37 -0.03 5.49
C LEU A 54 -0.57 0.82 4.52
N VAL A 55 -0.14 1.99 5.03
CA VAL A 55 0.89 2.84 4.45
C VAL A 55 1.99 2.97 5.47
N GLU A 56 3.23 2.73 5.06
CA GLU A 56 4.42 2.91 5.87
C GLU A 56 5.43 3.81 5.14
N VAL A 57 6.05 4.72 5.87
CA VAL A 57 7.26 5.43 5.41
C VAL A 57 8.45 4.70 6.01
N ILE A 58 9.27 4.11 5.14
CA ILE A 58 10.40 3.25 5.51
C ILE A 58 11.70 3.98 5.19
N ASN A 59 12.60 4.03 6.16
CA ASN A 59 13.94 4.58 6.00
C ASN A 59 14.87 3.51 5.42
N THR A 60 15.09 3.54 4.11
CA THR A 60 15.98 2.60 3.41
C THR A 60 16.68 3.28 2.24
N LYS A 61 17.94 2.91 2.03
CA LYS A 61 18.75 3.28 0.85
C LYS A 61 18.99 2.08 -0.09
N GLU A 62 18.40 0.93 0.22
CA GLU A 62 18.51 -0.28 -0.60
C GLU A 62 17.80 -0.07 -1.95
N ASP A 63 18.27 -0.75 -2.99
CA ASP A 63 17.54 -0.83 -4.26
C ASP A 63 16.15 -1.42 -4.02
N LEU A 64 15.11 -0.83 -4.62
CA LEU A 64 13.73 -1.23 -4.33
C LEU A 64 13.40 -2.67 -4.74
N ASN A 65 13.99 -3.22 -5.79
CA ASN A 65 13.72 -4.60 -6.16
C ASN A 65 14.32 -5.53 -5.10
N VAL A 66 15.58 -5.29 -4.72
CA VAL A 66 16.26 -6.05 -3.67
C VAL A 66 15.52 -5.94 -2.34
N PHE A 67 15.09 -4.72 -1.99
CA PHE A 67 14.35 -4.46 -0.76
C PHE A 67 12.98 -5.17 -0.75
N ALA A 68 12.23 -5.09 -1.86
CA ALA A 68 10.92 -5.69 -1.98
C ALA A 68 10.96 -7.23 -1.95
N GLU A 69 11.95 -7.84 -2.61
CA GLU A 69 12.21 -9.28 -2.54
C GLU A 69 12.55 -9.71 -1.11
N LYS A 70 13.45 -9.00 -0.45
CA LYS A 70 13.82 -9.28 0.94
C LYS A 70 12.63 -9.13 1.90
N GLU A 71 11.78 -8.11 1.74
CA GLU A 71 10.56 -7.96 2.54
C GLU A 71 9.58 -9.10 2.29
N LEU A 72 9.47 -9.60 1.05
CA LEU A 72 8.65 -10.75 0.69
C LEU A 72 9.16 -12.04 1.33
N ASP A 73 10.47 -12.29 1.28
CA ASP A 73 11.08 -13.49 1.84
C ASP A 73 11.03 -13.55 3.38
N ASN A 74 10.97 -12.38 4.03
CA ASN A 74 10.94 -12.27 5.49
C ASN A 74 9.51 -12.20 6.08
N GLN A 75 8.48 -12.47 5.30
CA GLN A 75 7.10 -12.45 5.79
C GLN A 75 6.84 -13.60 6.77
N TYR A 76 6.06 -13.32 7.83
CA TYR A 76 5.67 -14.34 8.81
C TYR A 76 4.65 -15.35 8.27
N LEU A 77 3.84 -14.94 7.30
CA LEU A 77 2.81 -15.78 6.71
C LEU A 77 3.37 -16.49 5.48
N GLU A 78 2.99 -17.75 5.31
CA GLU A 78 3.25 -18.48 4.07
C GLU A 78 2.53 -17.79 2.90
N TYR A 79 3.28 -17.56 1.83
CA TYR A 79 2.80 -16.95 0.60
C TYR A 79 3.06 -17.85 -0.60
N TYR A 80 2.32 -17.61 -1.67
CA TYR A 80 2.44 -18.35 -2.93
C TYR A 80 2.00 -17.47 -4.10
N ASN A 81 2.22 -17.94 -5.33
CA ASN A 81 1.92 -17.21 -6.58
C ASN A 81 2.50 -15.79 -6.58
N SER A 82 3.73 -15.62 -6.09
CA SER A 82 4.36 -14.31 -5.97
C SER A 82 4.94 -13.82 -7.28
N GLU A 83 4.85 -12.52 -7.51
CA GLU A 83 5.46 -11.82 -8.63
C GLU A 83 6.01 -10.47 -8.13
N VAL A 84 7.26 -10.18 -8.48
CA VAL A 84 7.91 -8.89 -8.23
C VAL A 84 8.14 -8.24 -9.59
N MET A 85 7.54 -7.06 -9.80
CA MET A 85 7.58 -6.39 -11.10
C MET A 85 7.83 -4.88 -10.96
N PRO A 86 8.50 -4.25 -11.94
CA PRO A 86 8.59 -2.80 -11.99
C PRO A 86 7.21 -2.14 -12.05
N PHE A 87 7.03 -1.07 -11.30
CA PHE A 87 5.81 -0.27 -11.29
C PHE A 87 6.10 1.16 -11.74
N LYS A 88 5.20 1.72 -12.56
CA LYS A 88 5.25 3.12 -12.95
C LYS A 88 3.85 3.63 -13.33
N ASN A 89 3.50 4.79 -12.81
CA ASN A 89 2.38 5.60 -13.30
C ASN A 89 2.88 7.03 -13.58
N SER A 90 1.96 7.98 -13.80
CA SER A 90 2.30 9.36 -14.13
C SER A 90 3.05 10.10 -13.01
N ASN A 91 2.81 9.73 -11.75
CA ASN A 91 3.31 10.46 -10.57
C ASN A 91 4.39 9.69 -9.80
N ASN A 92 4.41 8.36 -9.92
CA ASN A 92 5.14 7.46 -9.06
C ASN A 92 5.84 6.37 -9.88
N SER A 93 7.00 5.91 -9.40
CA SER A 93 7.72 4.75 -9.91
C SER A 93 8.23 3.91 -8.74
N GLY A 94 8.48 2.63 -8.99
CA GLY A 94 9.00 1.72 -7.98
C GLY A 94 8.77 0.27 -8.34
N VAL A 95 8.32 -0.52 -7.37
CA VAL A 95 8.13 -1.96 -7.48
C VAL A 95 6.75 -2.33 -6.97
N LEU A 96 6.09 -3.25 -7.68
CA LEU A 96 4.87 -3.90 -7.24
C LEU A 96 5.18 -5.36 -6.95
N VAL A 97 4.83 -5.79 -5.73
CA VAL A 97 4.85 -7.20 -5.34
C VAL A 97 3.42 -7.68 -5.21
N LYS A 98 3.06 -8.70 -5.97
CA LYS A 98 1.79 -9.42 -5.84
C LYS A 98 2.06 -10.79 -5.25
N TYR A 99 1.21 -11.23 -4.33
CA TYR A 99 1.30 -12.58 -3.75
C TYR A 99 -0.01 -12.96 -3.08
N ASP A 100 -0.27 -14.26 -2.97
CA ASP A 100 -1.44 -14.78 -2.27
C ASP A 100 -1.03 -15.26 -0.86
N THR A 101 -1.92 -15.09 0.12
CA THR A 101 -1.76 -15.66 1.47
C THR A 101 -3.01 -16.42 1.90
N SER A 102 -2.83 -17.41 2.77
CA SER A 102 -3.92 -18.18 3.37
C SER A 102 -3.80 -18.18 4.89
N ILE A 103 -4.90 -17.92 5.60
CA ILE A 103 -4.96 -18.04 7.05
C ILE A 103 -5.73 -19.30 7.46
N LYS A 104 -5.37 -19.91 8.59
CA LYS A 104 -5.91 -21.20 9.08
C LYS A 104 -7.44 -21.27 9.18
N ASN A 105 -8.13 -20.12 9.23
CA ASN A 105 -9.59 -20.03 9.27
C ASN A 105 -10.25 -20.02 7.88
N GLY A 106 -9.52 -20.36 6.81
CA GLY A 106 -10.04 -20.56 5.46
C GLY A 106 -10.19 -19.30 4.61
N TYR A 107 -9.77 -18.13 5.10
CA TYR A 107 -9.70 -16.94 4.26
C TYR A 107 -8.41 -16.95 3.45
N THR A 108 -8.54 -16.67 2.16
CA THR A 108 -7.43 -16.40 1.26
C THR A 108 -7.45 -14.93 0.87
N PHE A 109 -6.26 -14.36 0.72
CA PHE A 109 -6.08 -12.97 0.34
C PHE A 109 -5.20 -12.88 -0.90
N LYS A 110 -5.58 -11.96 -1.78
CA LYS A 110 -4.69 -11.43 -2.81
C LYS A 110 -4.07 -10.16 -2.25
N ASN A 111 -2.75 -10.13 -2.23
CA ASN A 111 -2.00 -9.04 -1.65
C ASN A 111 -1.29 -8.28 -2.77
N GLU A 112 -1.41 -6.95 -2.74
CA GLU A 112 -0.64 -6.07 -3.62
C GLU A 112 0.13 -5.09 -2.75
N CYS A 113 1.46 -5.13 -2.85
CA CYS A 113 2.36 -4.29 -2.10
C CYS A 113 3.16 -3.40 -3.05
N TYR A 114 2.92 -2.10 -2.98
CA TYR A 114 3.60 -1.09 -3.77
C TYR A 114 4.73 -0.50 -2.94
N TYR A 115 5.95 -0.54 -3.46
CA TYR A 115 7.11 0.15 -2.93
C TYR A 115 7.44 1.28 -3.88
N LEU A 116 7.25 2.52 -3.46
CA LEU A 116 7.42 3.69 -4.31
C LEU A 116 8.73 4.41 -3.96
N ASN A 117 9.51 4.74 -4.98
CA ASN A 117 10.70 5.58 -4.83
C ASN A 117 10.26 6.95 -4.34
N PHE A 118 10.72 7.34 -3.17
CA PHE A 118 10.58 8.71 -2.66
C PHE A 118 11.96 9.26 -2.29
N GLU A 119 12.04 10.40 -1.59
CA GLU A 119 13.29 11.14 -1.32
C GLU A 119 14.50 10.25 -0.96
N GLU A 120 15.71 10.77 -1.12
CA GLU A 120 16.93 9.99 -0.88
C GLU A 120 16.94 9.34 0.53
N GLY A 121 16.83 8.01 0.56
CA GLY A 121 16.83 7.23 1.79
C GLY A 121 15.46 6.94 2.40
N GLN A 122 14.35 7.25 1.72
CA GLN A 122 12.99 6.90 2.14
C GLN A 122 12.19 6.23 1.02
N THR A 123 11.32 5.30 1.41
CA THR A 123 10.42 4.56 0.52
C THR A 123 9.03 4.54 1.13
N ILE A 124 8.01 4.74 0.31
CA ILE A 124 6.62 4.54 0.74
C ILE A 124 6.22 3.11 0.39
N LYS A 125 5.80 2.34 1.39
CA LYS A 125 5.17 1.04 1.23
C LYS A 125 3.66 1.20 1.37
N ILE A 126 2.90 0.72 0.39
CA ILE A 126 1.44 0.59 0.49
C ILE A 126 1.07 -0.86 0.27
N LEU A 127 0.47 -1.49 1.29
CA LEU A 127 0.00 -2.87 1.23
C LEU A 127 -1.52 -2.89 1.21
N PHE A 128 -2.09 -3.62 0.25
CA PHE A 128 -3.50 -3.99 0.22
C PHE A 128 -3.64 -5.50 0.42
N ASN A 129 -4.48 -5.91 1.38
CA ASN A 129 -4.88 -7.29 1.61
C ASN A 129 -6.35 -7.42 1.22
N ILE A 130 -6.63 -8.12 0.12
CA ILE A 130 -7.97 -8.21 -0.46
C ILE A 130 -8.47 -9.64 -0.30
N LYS A 131 -9.61 -9.85 0.34
CA LYS A 131 -10.20 -11.21 0.38
C LYS A 131 -10.49 -11.67 -1.05
N THR A 132 -9.99 -12.85 -1.43
CA THR A 132 -10.01 -13.35 -2.81
C THR A 132 -11.39 -13.28 -3.48
N GLN A 133 -12.47 -13.57 -2.74
CA GLN A 133 -13.85 -13.50 -3.25
C GLN A 133 -14.31 -12.09 -3.72
N TYR A 134 -13.57 -11.04 -3.33
CA TYR A 134 -13.82 -9.65 -3.72
C TYR A 134 -12.76 -9.10 -4.67
N TYR A 135 -11.76 -9.90 -5.06
CA TYR A 135 -10.82 -9.52 -6.09
C TYR A 135 -11.51 -9.65 -7.46
N LYS A 136 -12.04 -8.53 -7.94
CA LYS A 136 -12.77 -8.39 -9.22
C LYS A 136 -12.22 -7.16 -9.96
N ASP A 137 -12.49 -7.05 -11.25
CA ASP A 137 -11.92 -6.04 -12.16
C ASP A 137 -11.96 -4.58 -11.63
N ASN A 138 -12.94 -4.22 -10.80
CA ASN A 138 -13.02 -2.87 -10.25
C ASN A 138 -12.00 -2.59 -9.13
N ILE A 139 -11.45 -3.61 -8.47
CA ILE A 139 -10.48 -3.40 -7.37
C ILE A 139 -9.20 -2.77 -7.90
N GLU A 140 -8.70 -3.23 -9.05
CA GLU A 140 -7.48 -2.71 -9.66
C GLU A 140 -7.60 -1.22 -9.99
N THR A 141 -8.79 -0.78 -10.44
CA THR A 141 -9.08 0.64 -10.68
C THR A 141 -9.03 1.44 -9.37
N VAL A 142 -9.59 0.91 -8.29
CA VAL A 142 -9.55 1.56 -6.96
C VAL A 142 -8.10 1.69 -6.47
N LEU A 143 -7.32 0.61 -6.52
CA LEU A 143 -5.92 0.63 -6.10
C LEU A 143 -5.10 1.61 -6.93
N SER A 144 -5.24 1.57 -8.26
CA SER A 144 -4.53 2.46 -9.17
C SER A 144 -4.85 3.94 -8.91
N ASN A 145 -6.11 4.27 -8.62
CA ASN A 145 -6.50 5.63 -8.26
C ASN A 145 -5.87 6.09 -6.93
N ILE A 146 -5.85 5.22 -5.91
CA ILE A 146 -5.20 5.53 -4.62
C ILE A 146 -3.70 5.78 -4.83
N ILE A 147 -3.01 4.87 -5.51
CA ILE A 147 -1.56 4.98 -5.77
C ILE A 147 -1.24 6.21 -6.63
N SER A 148 -2.10 6.58 -7.57
CA SER A 148 -1.90 7.77 -8.42
C SER A 148 -2.10 9.09 -7.69
N ASN A 149 -2.85 9.09 -6.58
CA ASN A 149 -3.10 10.28 -5.78
C ASN A 149 -2.05 10.54 -4.70
N ILE A 150 -1.07 9.65 -4.52
CA ILE A 150 0.06 9.89 -3.62
C ILE A 150 0.92 10.99 -4.22
N LYS A 151 1.11 12.06 -3.46
CA LYS A 151 1.84 13.25 -3.89
C LYS A 151 2.83 13.69 -2.83
N PHE A 152 3.91 14.30 -3.32
CA PHE A 152 4.80 15.07 -2.49
C PHE A 152 4.17 16.43 -2.18
N SER A 153 4.12 16.79 -0.91
CA SER A 153 3.80 18.16 -0.51
C SER A 153 4.98 19.03 -0.92
N LYS A 154 4.86 19.76 -2.03
CA LYS A 154 5.89 20.72 -2.46
C LYS A 154 6.25 21.63 -1.28
N LYS A 155 7.54 21.68 -0.93
CA LYS A 155 8.12 22.82 -0.21
C LYS A 155 8.08 24.07 -1.09
#